data_AF-A0A4R1FXH3-F1
#
_entry.id   AF-A0A4R1FXH3-F1
#
_cell.length_a   1.000
_cell.length_b   1.000
_cell.length_c   1.000
_cell.angle_alpha   90.00
_cell.angle_beta   90.00
_cell.angle_gamma   90.00
#
_symmetry.space_group_name_H-M   'P 1'
#
loop_
_entity.id
_entity.type
_entity.pdbx_description
1 polymer ?
#
loop_
_entity_poly.entity_id
_entity_poly.type
_entity_poly.pdbx_seq_one_letter_code
_entity_poly.pdbx_strand_id
1 'polypeptide(L)'
;MLTLLLYVLIVGLVAAMLFLVASAVFGRSEELGPLPEGTTATVLPVDGVTGADVRALRFQQVVRGYKAGEVDWALGRLAERIDELEFELAQARQRQAQVTAGQDRG
;
A
#
# COMPACT_ATOMS: atom_id res chain seq x y z
N MET A 1 -43.67 21.48 -26.47
CA MET A 1 -42.87 21.46 -25.21
C MET A 1 -42.83 20.05 -24.59
N LEU A 2 -43.97 19.40 -24.32
CA LEU A 2 -44.03 18.03 -23.80
C LEU A 2 -43.29 17.00 -24.68
N THR A 3 -43.44 17.09 -26.01
CA THR A 3 -42.78 16.20 -26.97
C THR A 3 -41.26 16.32 -26.94
N LEU A 4 -40.73 17.55 -26.87
CA LEU A 4 -39.30 17.83 -26.73
C LEU A 4 -38.75 17.21 -25.42
N LEU A 5 -39.48 17.38 -24.32
CA LEU A 5 -39.11 16.82 -23.02
C LEU A 5 -39.07 15.28 -23.07
N LEU A 6 -40.07 14.65 -23.70
CA LEU A 6 -40.12 13.20 -23.87
C LEU A 6 -38.92 12.69 -24.70
N TYR A 7 -38.55 13.39 -25.76
CA TYR A 7 -37.37 13.05 -26.56
C TYR A 7 -36.08 13.10 -25.73
N VAL A 8 -35.87 14.18 -24.97
CA VAL A 8 -34.67 14.31 -24.12
C VAL A 8 -34.62 13.21 -23.07
N LEU A 9 -35.76 12.86 -22.45
CA LEU A 9 -35.84 11.79 -21.47
C LEU A 9 -35.47 10.42 -22.09
N ILE A 10 -36.04 10.09 -23.25
CA ILE A 10 -35.77 8.82 -23.94
C ILE A 10 -34.30 8.73 -24.34
N VAL A 11 -33.74 9.79 -24.92
CA VAL A 11 -32.31 9.83 -25.30
C VAL A 11 -31.42 9.67 -24.08
N GLY A 12 -31.72 10.34 -22.97
CA GLY A 12 -30.99 10.20 -21.71
C GLY A 12 -31.06 8.78 -21.15
N LEU A 13 -32.23 8.15 -21.21
CA LEU A 13 -32.41 6.77 -20.73
C LEU A 13 -31.64 5.77 -21.60
N VAL A 14 -31.68 5.94 -22.92
CA VAL A 14 -30.88 5.12 -23.86
C VAL A 14 -29.38 5.32 -23.59
N ALA A 15 -28.92 6.55 -23.43
CA ALA A 15 -27.52 6.84 -23.11
C ALA A 15 -27.09 6.21 -21.77
N ALA A 16 -27.92 6.31 -20.73
CA ALA A 16 -27.66 5.68 -19.43
C ALA A 16 -27.62 4.16 -19.54
N MET A 17 -28.54 3.55 -20.30
CA MET A 17 -28.55 2.11 -20.50
C MET A 17 -27.32 1.63 -21.29
N LEU A 18 -26.95 2.32 -22.37
CA LEU A 18 -25.72 2.05 -23.11
C LEU A 18 -24.48 2.22 -22.22
N PHE A 19 -24.45 3.26 -21.38
CA PHE A 19 -23.36 3.48 -20.43
C PHE A 19 -23.25 2.35 -19.40
N LEU A 20 -24.37 1.86 -18.86
CA LEU A 20 -24.38 0.73 -17.93
C LEU A 20 -23.93 -0.56 -18.62
N VAL A 21 -24.41 -0.84 -19.84
CA VAL A 21 -24.00 -2.01 -20.61
C VAL A 21 -22.51 -1.92 -20.94
N ALA A 22 -22.04 -0.79 -21.43
CA ALA A 22 -20.62 -0.58 -21.70
C ALA A 22 -19.80 -0.73 -20.41
N SER A 23 -20.23 -0.15 -19.29
CA SER A 23 -19.51 -0.28 -18.01
C SER A 23 -19.47 -1.72 -17.50
N ALA A 24 -20.52 -2.51 -17.76
CA ALA A 24 -20.56 -3.92 -17.41
C ALA A 24 -19.71 -4.80 -18.35
N VAL A 25 -19.73 -4.50 -19.66
CA VAL A 25 -19.00 -5.24 -20.70
C VAL A 25 -17.50 -4.92 -20.67
N PHE A 26 -17.15 -3.65 -20.60
CA PHE A 26 -15.75 -3.21 -20.55
C PHE A 26 -15.18 -3.29 -19.14
N GLY A 27 -16.02 -3.39 -18.11
CA GLY A 27 -15.58 -3.45 -16.73
C GLY A 27 -14.83 -2.18 -16.30
N ARG A 28 -14.49 -2.11 -15.02
CA ARG A 28 -13.71 -1.05 -14.41
C ARG A 28 -12.33 -0.99 -15.08
N SER A 29 -12.18 -0.07 -16.05
CA SER A 29 -10.91 0.44 -16.63
C SER A 29 -9.74 -0.52 -16.50
N GLU A 30 -9.56 -1.39 -17.50
CA GLU A 30 -8.38 -2.24 -17.71
C GLU A 30 -7.82 -2.87 -16.42
N GLU A 31 -8.26 -4.09 -16.12
CA GLU A 31 -7.38 -5.04 -15.45
C GLU A 31 -6.11 -5.15 -16.29
N LEU A 32 -5.11 -4.32 -16.00
CA LEU A 32 -3.71 -4.64 -16.23
C LEU A 32 -3.59 -6.11 -15.80
N GLY A 33 -3.34 -7.00 -16.77
CA GLY A 33 -3.53 -8.43 -16.60
C GLY A 33 -3.02 -8.88 -15.23
N PRO A 34 -3.79 -9.68 -14.48
CA PRO A 34 -3.55 -9.94 -13.08
C PRO A 34 -2.06 -10.20 -12.87
N LEU A 35 -1.42 -9.40 -12.01
CA LEU A 35 -0.06 -9.70 -11.60
C LEU A 35 -0.04 -11.19 -11.22
N PRO A 36 0.90 -11.99 -11.77
CA PRO A 36 0.87 -13.44 -11.67
C PRO A 36 0.51 -13.84 -10.24
N GLU A 37 -0.50 -14.71 -10.10
CA GLU A 37 -1.01 -15.15 -8.81
C GLU A 37 0.17 -15.56 -7.90
N GLY A 38 0.33 -14.84 -6.79
CA GLY A 38 1.47 -15.01 -5.86
C GLY A 38 2.44 -13.83 -5.80
N THR A 39 2.34 -12.84 -6.69
CA THR A 39 3.14 -11.60 -6.60
C THR A 39 2.51 -10.66 -5.58
N THR A 40 2.70 -10.96 -4.30
CA THR A 40 2.27 -10.07 -3.23
C THR A 40 3.09 -8.78 -3.32
N ALA A 41 2.43 -7.62 -3.41
CA ALA A 41 3.11 -6.32 -3.35
C ALA A 41 3.80 -6.06 -1.98
N THR A 42 3.63 -6.97 -1.02
CA THR A 42 4.39 -7.07 0.23
C THR A 42 5.83 -7.43 -0.08
N VAL A 43 6.65 -6.41 -0.31
CA VAL A 43 8.11 -6.55 -0.40
C VAL A 43 8.72 -5.80 0.77
N LEU A 44 9.62 -6.48 1.48
CA LEU A 44 10.49 -5.88 2.48
C LEU A 44 11.93 -5.94 1.95
N PRO A 45 12.78 -4.95 2.24
CA PRO A 45 14.21 -5.05 1.94
C PRO A 45 14.81 -6.33 2.53
N VAL A 46 15.76 -6.94 1.81
CA VAL A 46 16.44 -8.17 2.26
C VAL A 46 17.23 -7.91 3.55
N ASP A 47 17.81 -6.70 3.66
CA ASP A 47 18.58 -6.26 4.80
C ASP A 47 18.20 -4.81 5.14
N GLY A 48 18.41 -4.41 6.40
CA GLY A 48 18.23 -3.02 6.84
C GLY A 48 16.78 -2.55 6.82
N VAL A 49 15.86 -3.40 7.28
CA VAL A 49 14.43 -3.06 7.39
C VAL A 49 14.25 -1.91 8.37
N THR A 50 13.62 -0.83 7.91
CA THR A 50 13.24 0.32 8.73
C THR A 50 11.76 0.27 9.11
N GLY A 51 11.35 1.08 10.10
CA GLY A 51 9.92 1.21 10.40
C GLY A 51 9.13 1.80 9.23
N ALA A 52 9.76 2.60 8.36
CA ALA A 52 9.12 3.13 7.16
C ALA A 52 8.76 2.01 6.17
N ASP A 53 9.64 1.02 5.99
CA ASP A 53 9.39 -0.12 5.12
C ASP A 53 8.20 -0.96 5.61
N VAL A 54 8.10 -1.18 6.93
CA VAL A 54 6.98 -1.90 7.54
C VAL A 54 5.66 -1.14 7.36
N ARG A 55 5.66 0.19 7.51
CA ARG A 55 4.46 1.04 7.29
C ARG A 55 4.03 1.11 5.81
N ALA A 56 4.98 0.89 4.89
CA ALA A 56 4.72 0.89 3.45
C ALA A 56 4.10 -0.43 2.95
N LEU A 57 4.08 -1.49 3.76
CA LEU A 57 3.55 -2.80 3.37
C LEU A 57 2.09 -2.73 2.89
N ARG A 58 1.78 -3.54 1.87
CA ARG A 58 0.44 -3.66 1.29
C ARG A 58 0.09 -5.13 1.13
N PHE A 59 -0.94 -5.56 1.87
CA PHE A 59 -1.42 -6.94 1.87
C PHE A 59 -2.64 -7.12 0.96
N GLN A 60 -2.73 -8.28 0.32
CA GLN A 60 -3.92 -8.68 -0.42
C GLN A 60 -5.04 -9.11 0.54
N GLN A 61 -6.29 -8.76 0.20
CA GLN A 61 -7.46 -9.21 0.96
C GLN A 61 -7.89 -10.61 0.52
N VAL A 62 -8.19 -11.46 1.50
CA VAL A 62 -8.65 -12.85 1.30
C VAL A 62 -9.92 -13.11 2.11
N VAL A 63 -10.78 -14.03 1.63
CA VAL A 63 -12.09 -14.34 2.23
C VAL A 63 -11.98 -14.76 3.70
N ARG A 64 -10.88 -15.42 4.07
CA ARG A 64 -10.51 -15.72 5.45
C ARG A 64 -9.09 -15.27 5.70
N GLY A 65 -8.94 -14.22 6.48
CA GLY A 65 -7.66 -13.65 6.87
C GLY A 65 -7.72 -13.06 8.26
N TYR A 66 -6.58 -12.54 8.71
CA TYR A 66 -6.52 -11.78 9.96
C TYR A 66 -7.32 -10.48 9.84
N LYS A 67 -7.81 -9.98 10.97
CA LYS A 67 -8.51 -8.70 11.02
C LYS A 67 -7.52 -7.57 10.71
N ALA A 68 -7.80 -6.82 9.66
CA ALA A 68 -6.93 -5.72 9.20
C ALA A 68 -6.50 -4.79 10.35
N GLY A 69 -7.45 -4.34 11.18
CA GLY A 69 -7.11 -3.45 12.30
C GLY A 69 -6.20 -4.05 13.37
N GLU A 70 -6.21 -5.37 13.59
CA GLU A 70 -5.28 -6.02 14.52
C GLU A 70 -3.88 -6.14 13.91
N VAL A 71 -3.82 -6.45 12.61
CA VAL A 71 -2.57 -6.48 11.84
C VAL A 71 -1.95 -5.08 11.77
N ASP A 72 -2.73 -4.06 11.45
CA ASP A 72 -2.28 -2.67 11.36
C ASP A 72 -1.74 -2.17 12.70
N TRP A 73 -2.41 -2.50 13.81
CA TRP A 73 -1.92 -2.20 15.15
C TRP A 73 -0.59 -2.89 15.45
N ALA A 74 -0.49 -4.19 15.15
CA ALA A 74 0.73 -4.97 15.40
C ALA A 74 1.91 -4.47 14.55
N LEU A 75 1.68 -4.16 13.28
CA LEU A 75 2.70 -3.63 12.38
C LEU A 75 3.13 -2.21 12.77
N GLY A 76 2.19 -1.37 13.23
CA GLY A 76 2.52 -0.05 13.77
C GLY A 76 3.45 -0.15 14.97
N ARG A 77 3.12 -1.01 15.94
CA ARG A 77 3.96 -1.28 17.11
C ARG A 77 5.34 -1.82 16.73
N LEU A 78 5.41 -2.71 15.75
CA LEU A 78 6.66 -3.28 15.27
C LEU A 78 7.53 -2.23 14.57
N ALA A 79 6.93 -1.37 13.75
CA ALA A 79 7.62 -0.29 13.06
C ALA A 79 8.26 0.70 14.05
N GLU A 80 7.54 1.08 15.12
CA GLU A 80 8.09 1.91 16.20
C GLU A 80 9.31 1.26 16.86
N ARG A 81 9.24 -0.04 17.14
CA ARG A 81 10.35 -0.77 17.78
C ARG A 81 11.57 -0.88 16.88
N ILE A 82 11.37 -1.05 15.58
CA ILE A 82 12.47 -1.05 14.61
C ILE A 82 13.14 0.33 14.56
N ASP A 83 12.36 1.41 14.51
CA ASP A 83 12.89 2.77 14.51
C ASP A 83 13.73 3.05 15.78
N GLU A 84 13.29 2.56 16.95
CA GLU A 84 14.04 2.66 18.21
C GLU A 84 15.37 1.88 18.16
N LEU A 85 15.33 0.63 17.67
CA LEU A 85 16.52 -0.21 17.54
C LEU A 85 17.56 0.38 16.57
N GLU A 86 17.12 0.90 15.42
CA GLU A 86 18.00 1.55 14.45
C GLU A 86 18.66 2.80 15.03
N PHE A 87 17.92 3.57 15.83
CA PHE A 87 18.47 4.72 16.54
C PHE A 87 19.53 4.33 17.58
N GLU A 88 19.26 3.30 18.39
CA GLU A 88 20.23 2.76 19.37
C GLU A 88 21.49 2.24 18.67
N LEU A 89 21.33 1.52 17.55
CA LEU A 89 22.43 0.99 16.75
C LEU A 89 23.30 2.11 16.17
N ALA A 90 22.67 3.17 15.66
CA ALA A 90 23.38 4.35 15.16
C ALA A 90 24.21 5.02 16.27
N GLN A 91 23.65 5.19 17.48
CA GLN A 91 24.38 5.72 18.62
C GLN A 91 25.54 4.80 19.06
N ALA A 92 25.33 3.48 19.08
CA ALA A 92 26.36 2.53 19.43
C ALA A 92 27.55 2.59 18.46
N ARG A 93 27.28 2.65 17.15
CA ARG A 93 28.31 2.79 16.10
C ARG A 93 29.08 4.11 16.21
N GLN A 94 28.39 5.22 16.51
CA GLN A 94 29.04 6.52 16.73
C GLN A 94 29.99 6.49 17.93
N ARG A 95 29.57 5.88 19.05
CA ARG A 95 30.43 5.72 20.23
C ARG A 95 31.67 4.88 19.92
N GLN A 96 31.53 3.78 19.19
CA GLN A 96 32.66 2.96 18.77
C GLN A 96 33.64 3.73 17.89
N ALA A 97 33.13 4.48 16.90
CA ALA A 97 33.96 5.29 16.02
C ALA A 97 34.76 6.36 16.79
N GLN A 98 34.17 6.98 17.82
CA GLN A 98 34.86 7.95 18.69
C GLN A 98 35.97 7.30 19.51
N VAL A 99 35.75 6.11 20.06
CA VAL A 99 36.76 5.36 20.83
C VAL A 99 37.94 5.01 19.93
N THR A 100 37.69 4.45 18.74
CA THR A 100 38.76 4.10 17.79
C THR A 100 39.54 5.34 17.34
N ALA A 101 38.87 6.45 17.04
CA ALA A 101 39.52 7.70 16.64
C ALA A 101 40.29 8.40 17.78
N GLY A 102 39.96 8.11 19.04
CA GLY A 102 40.72 8.56 20.20
C GLY A 102 42.00 7.74 20.41
N GLN A 103 41.94 6.45 20.10
CA GLN A 103 43.07 5.52 20.28
C GLN A 103 44.18 5.69 19.23
N ASP A 104 43.85 6.16 18.03
CA ASP A 104 44.83 6.40 16.95
C ASP A 104 45.58 7.74 17.09
N ARG A 105 45.21 8.56 18.08
CA ARG A 105 45.80 9.89 18.34
C ARG A 105 46.71 9.96 19.58
N GLY A 106 46.85 8.86 20.34
CA GLY A 106 47.69 8.75 21.53
C GLY A 106 48.92 7.90 21.25
#